data_AF-A0A1Q6LAQ9-F1
#
_entry.id   AF-A0A1Q6LAQ9-F1
#
_cell.length_a   1.000
_cell.length_b   1.000
_cell.length_c   1.000
_cell.angle_alpha   90.00
_cell.angle_beta   90.00
_cell.angle_gamma   90.00
#
_symmetry.space_group_name_H-M   'P 1'
#
loop_
_entity.id
_entity.type
_entity.pdbx_description
1 polymer ?
#
loop_
_entity_poly.entity_id
_entity_poly.type
_entity_poly.pdbx_seq_one_letter_code
_entity_poly.pdbx_strand_id
1 'polypeptide(L)'
;MNEVIVLEWTRYGRLYKREINRKETYDSFRKLENRSYVNKNVLVQILNAIDKAATIRWFENYNDGNTKAISWITEEASKKKKIEETDKNVVSIPWVDRILIDKWEENFITLITYKYIDSGKETEKILNLNDVYGIFNGLASGFKNDNKYSNEILKALPDISEFTFNNDTSEVSYNISPSVKEKFEIPGENIIVLEILRKLAK
;
A
#
# COMPACT_ATOMS: atom_id res chain seq x y z
N MET A 1 -2.48 -26.97 7.16
CA MET A 1 -2.00 -25.63 7.56
C MET A 1 -2.01 -24.81 6.28
N ASN A 2 -2.76 -23.71 6.23
CA ASN A 2 -2.89 -22.91 5.00
C ASN A 2 -1.55 -22.26 4.64
N GLU A 3 -1.08 -22.41 3.40
CA GLU A 3 0.22 -21.86 2.98
C GLU A 3 0.20 -20.34 2.83
N VAL A 4 -0.99 -19.75 2.78
CA VAL A 4 -1.22 -18.32 2.56
C VAL A 4 -1.77 -17.66 3.82
N ILE A 5 -1.42 -16.38 4.00
CA ILE A 5 -2.05 -15.46 4.94
C ILE A 5 -2.64 -14.30 4.13
N VAL A 6 -3.86 -13.88 4.46
CA VAL A 6 -4.43 -12.63 3.95
C VAL A 6 -3.96 -11.48 4.84
N LEU A 7 -3.13 -10.59 4.29
CA LEU A 7 -2.80 -9.31 4.92
C LEU A 7 -3.85 -8.27 4.58
N GLU A 8 -4.24 -7.49 5.58
CA GLU A 8 -5.12 -6.35 5.43
C GLU A 8 -4.49 -5.10 6.04
N TRP A 9 -4.58 -3.95 5.36
CA TRP A 9 -4.13 -2.68 5.90
C TRP A 9 -5.00 -1.54 5.37
N THR A 10 -5.15 -0.48 6.16
CA THR A 10 -5.84 0.72 5.69
C THR A 10 -4.82 1.75 5.21
N ARG A 11 -5.01 2.27 3.99
CA ARG A 11 -4.23 3.39 3.48
C ARG A 11 -5.13 4.32 2.67
N TYR A 12 -4.93 5.63 2.76
CA TYR A 12 -5.75 6.62 2.06
C TYR A 12 -7.27 6.45 2.27
N GLY A 13 -7.68 6.00 3.47
CA GLY A 13 -9.09 5.73 3.80
C GLY A 13 -9.65 4.41 3.25
N ARG A 14 -8.86 3.61 2.54
CA ARG A 14 -9.28 2.34 1.93
C ARG A 14 -8.64 1.12 2.58
N LEU A 15 -9.39 0.03 2.65
CA LEU A 15 -8.88 -1.27 3.09
C LEU A 15 -8.28 -2.02 1.89
N TYR A 16 -6.99 -2.28 1.94
CA TYR A 16 -6.27 -3.11 0.99
C TYR A 16 -6.11 -4.52 1.54
N LYS A 17 -6.07 -5.50 0.63
CA LYS A 17 -5.84 -6.90 0.95
C LYS A 17 -4.82 -7.50 0.01
N ARG A 18 -3.96 -8.37 0.54
CA ARG A 18 -2.98 -9.12 -0.25
C ARG A 18 -2.75 -10.49 0.36
N GLU A 19 -2.62 -11.49 -0.48
CA GLU A 19 -2.15 -12.82 -0.09
C GLU A 19 -0.62 -12.87 -0.07
N ILE A 20 -0.06 -13.41 1.01
CA ILE A 20 1.38 -13.61 1.18
C ILE A 20 1.69 -15.07 1.54
N ASN A 21 2.90 -15.51 1.22
CA ASN A 21 3.37 -16.84 1.60
C ASN A 21 3.72 -16.89 3.10
N ARG A 22 3.09 -17.81 3.84
CA ARG A 22 3.28 -17.98 5.29
C ARG A 22 4.71 -18.32 5.64
N LYS A 23 5.28 -19.31 4.97
CA LYS A 23 6.63 -19.83 5.27
C LYS A 23 7.69 -18.76 5.03
N GLU A 24 7.65 -18.12 3.87
CA GLU A 24 8.59 -17.04 3.54
C GLU A 24 8.51 -15.88 4.53
N THR A 25 7.28 -15.49 4.89
CA THR A 25 7.05 -14.41 5.86
C THR A 25 7.59 -14.81 7.23
N TYR A 26 7.26 -16.01 7.72
CA TYR A 26 7.74 -16.54 8.99
C TYR A 26 9.27 -16.57 9.05
N ASP A 27 9.91 -17.16 8.03
CA ASP A 27 11.36 -17.27 7.95
C ASP A 27 12.02 -15.88 7.89
N SER A 28 11.37 -14.90 7.25
CA SER A 28 11.87 -13.53 7.18
C SER A 28 11.87 -12.82 8.55
N PHE A 29 10.84 -13.03 9.38
CA PHE A 29 10.77 -12.50 10.73
C PHE A 29 11.71 -13.25 11.68
N ARG A 30 11.81 -14.58 11.53
CA ARG A 30 12.70 -15.41 12.34
C ARG A 30 14.16 -15.00 12.23
N LYS A 31 14.60 -14.53 11.06
CA LYS A 31 15.95 -13.98 10.85
C LYS A 31 16.27 -12.77 11.76
N LEU A 32 15.27 -12.14 12.35
CA LEU A 32 15.43 -11.00 13.27
C LEU A 32 15.75 -11.43 14.71
N GLU A 33 15.61 -12.71 15.07
CA GLU A 33 15.83 -13.22 16.44
C GLU A 33 17.22 -12.87 17.02
N ASN A 34 18.23 -12.77 16.16
CA ASN A 34 19.62 -12.51 16.53
C ASN A 34 20.00 -11.02 16.51
N ARG A 35 19.07 -10.11 16.23
CA ARG A 35 19.35 -8.66 16.16
C ARG A 35 19.29 -8.04 17.56
N SER A 36 20.31 -7.23 17.90
CA SER A 36 20.54 -6.67 19.24
C SER A 36 19.49 -5.66 19.75
N TYR A 37 18.49 -5.30 18.93
CA TYR A 37 17.47 -4.29 19.24
C TYR A 37 16.05 -4.75 18.91
N VAL A 38 15.85 -6.06 18.85
CA VAL A 38 14.52 -6.64 18.62
C VAL A 38 13.93 -7.07 19.95
N ASN A 39 12.73 -6.55 20.25
CA ASN A 39 11.93 -7.04 21.36
C ASN A 39 11.48 -8.48 21.11
N LYS A 40 12.17 -9.43 21.75
CA LYS A 40 11.94 -10.87 21.57
C LYS A 40 10.52 -11.29 21.91
N ASN A 41 9.89 -10.66 22.90
CA ASN A 41 8.53 -11.01 23.30
C ASN A 41 7.53 -10.63 22.21
N VAL A 42 7.69 -9.44 21.60
CA VAL A 42 6.85 -9.00 20.48
C VAL A 42 7.11 -9.89 19.26
N LEU A 43 8.39 -10.20 18.96
CA LEU A 43 8.74 -11.08 17.85
C LEU A 43 8.11 -12.48 17.99
N VAL A 44 8.15 -13.10 19.17
CA VAL A 44 7.52 -14.41 19.42
C VAL A 44 6.01 -14.36 19.17
N GLN A 45 5.34 -13.29 19.60
CA GLN A 45 3.91 -13.11 19.33
C GLN A 45 3.61 -12.93 17.85
N ILE A 46 4.45 -12.16 17.12
CA ILE A 46 4.35 -12.01 15.66
C ILE A 46 4.54 -13.36 14.97
N LEU A 47 5.56 -14.13 15.32
CA LEU A 47 5.81 -15.45 14.74
C LEU A 47 4.63 -16.41 14.99
N ASN A 48 4.06 -16.40 16.19
CA ASN A 48 2.85 -17.17 16.49
C ASN A 48 1.63 -16.70 15.68
N ALA A 49 1.47 -15.38 15.47
CA ALA A 49 0.44 -14.84 14.60
C ALA A 49 0.62 -15.33 13.16
N ILE A 50 1.83 -15.23 12.61
CA ILE A 50 2.16 -15.69 11.26
C ILE A 50 1.93 -17.21 11.13
N ASP A 51 2.21 -18.00 12.15
CA ASP A 51 2.01 -19.45 12.10
C ASP A 51 0.52 -19.85 12.05
N LYS A 52 -0.36 -19.12 12.76
CA LYS A 52 -1.76 -19.53 12.99
C LYS A 52 -2.82 -18.72 12.25
N ALA A 53 -2.50 -17.50 11.84
CA ALA A 53 -3.50 -16.58 11.32
C ALA A 53 -3.95 -16.98 9.91
N ALA A 54 -5.26 -16.96 9.65
CA ALA A 54 -5.77 -16.91 8.28
C ALA A 54 -5.70 -15.49 7.74
N THR A 55 -6.01 -14.50 8.59
CA THR A 55 -5.95 -13.07 8.26
C THR A 55 -5.17 -12.32 9.31
N ILE A 56 -4.29 -11.41 8.88
CA ILE A 56 -3.60 -10.45 9.72
C ILE A 56 -3.93 -9.04 9.22
N ARG A 57 -4.39 -8.18 10.12
CA ARG A 57 -4.72 -6.78 9.86
C ARG A 57 -3.76 -5.85 10.57
N TRP A 58 -3.20 -4.92 9.82
CA TRP A 58 -2.30 -3.87 10.30
C TRP A 58 -3.04 -2.61 10.76
N PHE A 59 -2.56 -2.04 11.86
CA PHE A 59 -3.05 -0.78 12.44
C PHE A 59 -1.88 0.18 12.66
N GLU A 60 -1.92 1.30 11.94
CA GLU A 60 -0.94 2.39 12.01
C GLU A 60 -1.00 3.16 13.33
N ASN A 61 -2.22 3.39 13.85
CA ASN A 61 -2.49 4.23 15.02
C ASN A 61 -3.30 3.43 16.06
N TYR A 62 -2.65 2.52 16.77
CA TYR A 62 -3.26 1.73 17.85
C TYR A 62 -2.99 2.37 19.22
N ASN A 63 -3.93 2.26 20.16
CA ASN A 63 -3.90 2.91 21.49
C ASN A 63 -3.57 4.41 21.41
N ASP A 64 -4.50 5.19 20.86
CA ASP A 64 -4.40 6.65 20.73
C ASP A 64 -3.15 7.14 19.96
N GLY A 65 -2.62 6.29 19.06
CA GLY A 65 -1.46 6.61 18.21
C GLY A 65 -0.10 6.29 18.85
N ASN A 66 -0.07 5.75 20.07
CA ASN A 66 1.17 5.47 20.78
C ASN A 66 1.86 4.16 20.36
N THR A 67 1.20 3.31 19.58
CA THR A 67 1.77 2.05 19.07
C THR A 67 1.20 1.71 17.70
N LYS A 68 1.91 0.86 16.96
CA LYS A 68 1.32 0.10 15.85
C LYS A 68 0.79 -1.22 16.39
N ALA A 69 -0.03 -1.91 15.61
CA ALA A 69 -0.47 -3.25 15.99
C ALA A 69 -0.79 -4.12 14.78
N ILE A 70 -0.72 -5.44 15.00
CA ILE A 70 -1.42 -6.41 14.17
C ILE A 70 -2.57 -7.01 14.96
N SER A 71 -3.74 -7.11 14.34
CA SER A 71 -4.82 -7.99 14.80
C SER A 71 -4.88 -9.21 13.88
N TRP A 72 -5.18 -10.38 14.40
CA TRP A 72 -5.23 -11.59 13.60
C TRP A 72 -6.29 -12.56 14.10
N ILE A 73 -6.80 -13.37 13.18
CA ILE A 73 -7.81 -14.40 13.43
C ILE A 73 -7.32 -15.73 12.87
N THR A 74 -7.68 -16.84 13.51
CA THR A 74 -7.34 -18.18 13.02
C THR A 74 -8.21 -18.59 11.83
N GLU A 75 -7.85 -19.72 11.19
CA GLU A 75 -8.62 -20.31 10.11
C GLU A 75 -10.02 -20.78 10.56
N GLU A 76 -10.16 -21.26 11.79
CA GLU A 76 -11.46 -21.64 12.35
C GLU A 76 -12.35 -20.41 12.54
N ALA A 77 -11.78 -19.32 13.07
CA ALA A 77 -12.49 -18.07 13.27
C ALA A 77 -12.91 -17.42 11.93
N SER A 78 -12.05 -17.45 10.90
CA SER A 78 -12.35 -16.85 9.59
C SER A 78 -13.49 -17.55 8.84
N LYS A 79 -13.83 -18.80 9.22
CA LYS A 79 -14.95 -19.57 8.64
C LYS A 79 -16.30 -19.25 9.29
N LYS A 80 -16.33 -18.49 10.39
CA LYS A 80 -17.58 -18.11 11.06
C LYS A 80 -18.37 -17.10 10.22
N LYS A 81 -19.70 -17.20 10.26
CA LYS A 81 -20.60 -16.21 9.60
C LYS A 81 -20.42 -14.80 10.15
N LYS A 82 -20.03 -14.68 11.42
CA LYS A 82 -19.76 -13.42 12.12
C LYS A 82 -18.52 -13.62 12.98
N ILE A 83 -17.55 -12.73 12.83
CA ILE A 83 -16.33 -12.71 13.65
C ILE A 83 -16.63 -11.87 14.90
N GLU A 84 -16.39 -12.46 16.07
CA GLU A 84 -16.56 -11.78 17.35
C GLU A 84 -15.24 -11.15 17.82
N GLU A 85 -15.30 -10.25 18.81
CA GLU A 85 -14.07 -9.62 19.32
C GLU A 85 -13.15 -10.63 20.01
N THR A 86 -13.71 -11.65 20.65
CA THR A 86 -12.99 -12.77 21.27
C THR A 86 -12.22 -13.64 20.28
N ASP A 87 -12.58 -13.58 18.99
CA ASP A 87 -11.87 -14.29 17.92
C ASP A 87 -10.61 -13.55 17.47
N LYS A 88 -10.48 -12.28 17.83
CA LYS A 88 -9.37 -11.42 17.44
C LYS A 88 -8.29 -11.46 18.49
N ASN A 89 -7.10 -11.78 18.04
CA ASN A 89 -5.89 -11.65 18.82
C ASN A 89 -5.18 -10.37 18.39
N VAL A 90 -4.52 -9.67 19.31
CA VAL A 90 -3.82 -8.43 19.01
C VAL A 90 -2.40 -8.50 19.54
N VAL A 91 -1.45 -8.09 18.71
CA VAL A 91 -0.06 -7.86 19.09
C VAL A 91 0.22 -6.38 18.93
N SER A 92 0.42 -5.69 20.05
CA SER A 92 0.89 -4.30 20.03
C SER A 92 2.39 -4.26 19.77
N ILE A 93 2.80 -3.35 18.89
CA ILE A 93 4.18 -3.16 18.44
C ILE A 93 4.58 -1.72 18.81
N PRO A 94 5.36 -1.53 19.87
CA PRO A 94 5.90 -0.23 20.26
C PRO A 94 6.69 0.44 19.13
N TRP A 95 6.60 1.77 19.01
CA TRP A 95 7.36 2.55 18.01
C TRP A 95 8.89 2.37 18.09
N VAL A 96 9.40 2.00 19.26
CA VAL A 96 10.83 1.72 19.46
C VAL A 96 11.27 0.45 18.74
N ASP A 97 10.36 -0.47 18.45
CA ASP A 97 10.61 -1.72 17.73
C ASP A 97 10.61 -1.51 16.21
N ARG A 98 11.35 -0.49 15.74
CA ARG A 98 11.39 -0.07 14.33
C ARG A 98 11.71 -1.20 13.38
N ILE A 99 12.66 -2.07 13.73
CA ILE A 99 13.04 -3.22 12.89
C ILE A 99 11.84 -4.15 12.61
N LEU A 100 10.96 -4.35 13.59
CA LEU A 100 9.76 -5.18 13.40
C LEU A 100 8.68 -4.45 12.59
N ILE A 101 8.56 -3.14 12.78
CA ILE A 101 7.63 -2.28 12.03
C ILE A 101 8.03 -2.23 10.56
N ASP A 102 9.27 -1.85 10.27
CA ASP A 102 9.81 -1.75 8.92
C ASP A 102 9.64 -3.08 8.18
N LYS A 103 9.88 -4.21 8.88
CA LYS A 103 9.70 -5.55 8.30
C LYS A 103 8.25 -5.85 7.93
N TRP A 104 7.30 -5.40 8.73
CA TRP A 104 5.88 -5.51 8.39
C TRP A 104 5.53 -4.62 7.18
N GLU A 105 6.02 -3.38 7.18
CA GLU A 105 5.75 -2.40 6.13
C GLU A 105 6.26 -2.82 4.74
N GLU A 106 7.33 -3.61 4.66
CA GLU A 106 7.78 -4.26 3.42
C GLU A 106 6.67 -5.08 2.73
N ASN A 107 5.68 -5.57 3.50
CA ASN A 107 4.59 -6.38 2.96
C ASN A 107 3.37 -5.56 2.52
N PHE A 108 3.20 -4.34 3.05
CA PHE A 108 2.05 -3.46 2.80
C PHE A 108 2.25 -2.59 1.56
N ILE A 109 2.63 -3.23 0.46
CA ILE A 109 2.79 -2.58 -0.84
C ILE A 109 1.44 -2.49 -1.52
N THR A 110 1.01 -1.26 -1.80
CA THR A 110 -0.16 -1.01 -2.65
C THR A 110 0.34 -0.76 -4.06
N LEU A 111 -0.16 -1.52 -5.02
CA LEU A 111 0.25 -1.43 -6.43
C LEU A 111 -0.80 -0.68 -7.26
N ILE A 112 -0.34 0.00 -8.29
CA ILE A 112 -1.17 0.66 -9.30
C ILE A 112 -0.62 0.37 -10.70
N THR A 113 -1.52 0.08 -11.64
CA THR A 113 -1.15 -0.07 -13.05
C THR A 113 -1.02 1.30 -13.69
N TYR A 114 0.11 1.55 -14.34
CA TYR A 114 0.38 2.76 -15.10
C TYR A 114 0.55 2.42 -16.57
N LYS A 115 -0.30 2.99 -17.41
CA LYS A 115 -0.22 2.88 -18.87
C LYS A 115 0.34 4.18 -19.45
N TYR A 116 1.31 4.04 -20.33
CA TYR A 116 1.96 5.15 -21.01
C TYR A 116 1.86 4.96 -22.51
N ILE A 117 1.28 5.94 -23.20
CA ILE A 117 1.12 5.95 -24.66
C ILE A 117 2.05 7.01 -25.25
N ASP A 118 2.88 6.62 -26.21
CA ASP A 118 3.80 7.53 -26.91
C ASP A 118 3.92 7.12 -28.38
N SER A 119 3.63 8.05 -29.28
CA SER A 119 3.52 7.82 -30.72
C SER A 119 2.62 6.62 -31.05
N GLY A 120 1.48 6.51 -30.35
CA GLY A 120 0.53 5.41 -30.46
C GLY A 120 0.99 4.04 -29.92
N LYS A 121 2.18 3.95 -29.32
CA LYS A 121 2.66 2.71 -28.66
C LYS A 121 2.31 2.74 -27.19
N GLU A 122 1.67 1.68 -26.70
CA GLU A 122 1.33 1.52 -25.29
C GLU A 122 2.39 0.70 -24.55
N THR A 123 2.75 1.17 -23.37
CA THR A 123 3.60 0.46 -22.40
C THR A 123 2.88 0.41 -21.06
N GLU A 124 2.92 -0.74 -20.40
CA GLU A 124 2.30 -0.95 -19.10
C GLU A 124 3.36 -1.22 -18.04
N LYS A 125 3.20 -0.59 -16.87
CA LYS A 125 4.03 -0.81 -15.69
C LYS A 125 3.19 -0.95 -14.43
N ILE A 126 3.65 -1.80 -13.53
CA ILE A 126 3.10 -1.90 -12.17
C ILE A 126 3.99 -1.08 -11.25
N LEU A 127 3.42 -0.05 -10.64
CA LEU A 127 4.13 0.88 -9.76
C LEU A 127 3.67 0.73 -8.31
N ASN A 128 4.54 1.08 -7.37
CA ASN A 128 4.14 1.25 -5.98
C ASN A 128 3.34 2.55 -5.84
N LEU A 129 2.05 2.44 -5.51
CA LEU A 129 1.14 3.56 -5.34
C LEU A 129 1.69 4.58 -4.33
N ASN A 130 2.38 4.11 -3.30
CA ASN A 130 2.90 4.96 -2.23
C ASN A 130 3.98 5.93 -2.74
N ASP A 131 4.85 5.42 -3.62
CA ASP A 131 5.93 6.20 -4.22
C ASP A 131 5.34 7.21 -5.20
N VAL A 132 4.40 6.76 -6.05
CA VAL A 132 3.67 7.63 -6.98
C VAL A 132 2.94 8.76 -6.23
N TYR A 133 2.19 8.41 -5.19
CA TYR A 133 1.50 9.37 -4.34
C TYR A 133 2.49 10.34 -3.68
N GLY A 134 3.61 9.83 -3.15
CA GLY A 134 4.66 10.63 -2.54
C GLY A 134 5.25 11.68 -3.50
N ILE A 135 5.51 11.28 -4.75
CA ILE A 135 6.00 12.18 -5.80
C ILE A 135 5.02 13.33 -6.04
N PHE A 136 3.74 13.02 -6.33
CA PHE A 136 2.75 14.06 -6.62
C PHE A 136 2.44 14.91 -5.39
N ASN A 137 2.48 14.35 -4.18
CA ASN A 137 2.31 15.10 -2.94
C ASN A 137 3.47 16.09 -2.72
N GLY A 138 4.70 15.68 -3.02
CA GLY A 138 5.87 16.56 -3.05
C GLY A 138 5.72 17.70 -4.05
N LEU A 139 5.21 17.42 -5.26
CA LEU A 139 4.95 18.46 -6.26
C LEU A 139 3.86 19.44 -5.82
N ALA A 140 2.73 18.93 -5.34
CA ALA A 140 1.59 19.74 -4.94
C ALA A 140 1.94 20.70 -3.79
N SER A 141 2.79 20.25 -2.87
CA SER A 141 3.29 21.06 -1.75
C SER A 141 4.42 22.03 -2.16
N GLY A 142 5.25 21.66 -3.14
CA GLY A 142 6.40 22.45 -3.59
C GLY A 142 6.08 23.58 -4.58
N PHE A 143 5.05 23.45 -5.41
CA PHE A 143 4.76 24.38 -6.51
C PHE A 143 3.36 24.99 -6.41
N LYS A 144 3.22 26.04 -5.58
CA LYS A 144 1.91 26.65 -5.23
C LYS A 144 1.06 27.14 -6.41
N ASN A 145 1.67 27.52 -7.54
CA ASN A 145 0.96 28.09 -8.69
C ASN A 145 0.67 27.05 -9.81
N ASP A 146 1.26 25.86 -9.76
CA ASP A 146 1.17 24.81 -10.80
C ASP A 146 0.62 23.46 -10.28
N ASN A 147 0.05 23.47 -9.07
CA ASN A 147 -0.34 22.24 -8.36
C ASN A 147 -1.67 21.63 -8.79
N LYS A 148 -2.46 22.29 -9.67
CA LYS A 148 -3.80 21.81 -10.05
C LYS A 148 -3.78 20.36 -10.52
N TYR A 149 -2.92 20.04 -11.49
CA TYR A 149 -2.83 18.71 -12.08
C TYR A 149 -2.26 17.67 -11.12
N SER A 150 -1.26 18.04 -10.31
CA SER A 150 -0.76 17.16 -9.25
C SER A 150 -1.84 16.84 -8.23
N ASN A 151 -2.66 17.82 -7.85
CA ASN A 151 -3.79 17.64 -6.94
C ASN A 151 -4.91 16.78 -7.56
N GLU A 152 -5.20 16.95 -8.85
CA GLU A 152 -6.18 16.10 -9.56
C GLU A 152 -5.72 14.64 -9.57
N ILE A 153 -4.45 14.38 -9.89
CA ILE A 153 -3.87 13.03 -9.81
C ILE A 153 -3.95 12.50 -8.36
N LEU A 154 -3.51 13.27 -7.36
CA LEU A 154 -3.53 12.85 -5.95
C LEU A 154 -4.92 12.50 -5.42
N LYS A 155 -5.95 13.23 -5.86
CA LYS A 155 -7.34 12.93 -5.48
C LYS A 155 -7.79 11.60 -6.06
N ALA A 156 -7.38 11.28 -7.28
CA ALA A 156 -7.79 10.06 -7.97
C ALA A 156 -6.99 8.83 -7.51
N LEU A 157 -5.70 8.96 -7.21
CA LEU A 157 -4.79 7.85 -6.93
C LEU A 157 -5.27 6.84 -5.87
N PRO A 158 -5.84 7.27 -4.72
CA PRO A 158 -6.42 6.33 -3.76
C PRO A 158 -7.53 5.47 -4.37
N ASP A 159 -8.25 6.04 -5.33
CA ASP A 159 -9.53 5.52 -5.77
C ASP A 159 -9.48 4.56 -6.95
N ILE A 160 -8.35 4.54 -7.66
CA ILE A 160 -8.18 3.87 -8.94
C ILE A 160 -7.17 2.71 -8.82
N SER A 161 -7.36 1.68 -9.64
CA SER A 161 -6.39 0.58 -9.79
C SER A 161 -5.44 0.81 -10.98
N GLU A 162 -5.80 1.73 -11.88
CA GLU A 162 -5.08 2.01 -13.11
C GLU A 162 -5.25 3.48 -13.51
N PHE A 163 -4.20 4.06 -14.08
CA PHE A 163 -4.30 5.31 -14.84
C PHE A 163 -3.40 5.29 -16.07
N THR A 164 -3.81 6.03 -17.09
CA THR A 164 -3.11 6.17 -18.36
C THR A 164 -2.63 7.60 -18.56
N PHE A 165 -1.41 7.77 -19.06
CA PHE A 165 -0.93 9.02 -19.61
C PHE A 165 -0.64 8.86 -21.10
N ASN A 166 -1.30 9.68 -21.92
CA ASN A 166 -1.00 9.80 -23.34
C ASN A 166 -0.06 10.98 -23.56
N ASN A 167 1.19 10.68 -23.90
CA ASN A 167 2.23 11.67 -24.14
C ASN A 167 1.97 12.51 -25.40
N ASP A 168 1.31 11.93 -26.41
CA ASP A 168 1.02 12.61 -27.68
C ASP A 168 0.01 13.75 -27.47
N THR A 169 -0.96 13.55 -26.58
CA THR A 169 -2.04 14.51 -26.29
C THR A 169 -1.92 15.18 -24.93
N SER A 170 -0.88 14.84 -24.14
CA SER A 170 -0.74 15.25 -22.73
C SER A 170 -1.99 14.96 -21.86
N GLU A 171 -2.74 13.90 -22.19
CA GLU A 171 -3.99 13.53 -21.50
C GLU A 171 -3.71 12.48 -20.41
N VAL A 172 -4.21 12.72 -19.21
CA VAL A 172 -4.32 11.70 -18.15
C VAL A 172 -5.75 11.18 -18.13
N SER A 173 -5.93 9.86 -18.05
CA SER A 173 -7.25 9.25 -17.90
C SER A 173 -7.23 8.06 -16.94
N TYR A 174 -8.36 7.83 -16.28
CA TYR A 174 -8.53 6.73 -15.32
C TYR A 174 -10.01 6.41 -15.12
N ASN A 175 -10.28 5.23 -14.57
CA ASN A 175 -11.62 4.80 -14.24
C ASN A 175 -11.84 4.92 -12.72
N ILE A 176 -12.79 5.76 -12.29
CA ILE A 176 -13.24 5.81 -10.88
C ILE A 176 -14.07 4.56 -10.55
N SER A 177 -14.82 4.08 -11.53
CA SER A 177 -15.58 2.84 -11.48
C SER A 177 -15.60 2.21 -12.88
N PRO A 178 -16.04 0.95 -13.04
CA PRO A 178 -16.09 0.30 -14.35
C PRO A 178 -16.88 1.08 -15.42
N SER A 179 -17.80 1.96 -15.01
CA SER A 179 -18.65 2.76 -15.91
C SER A 179 -18.32 4.26 -15.91
N VAL A 180 -17.41 4.72 -15.06
CA VAL A 180 -17.08 6.16 -14.92
C VAL A 180 -15.61 6.36 -15.26
N LYS A 181 -15.37 6.92 -16.45
CA LYS A 181 -14.05 7.32 -16.94
C LYS A 181 -13.88 8.82 -16.80
N GLU A 182 -12.81 9.23 -16.14
CA GLU A 182 -12.37 10.61 -16.06
C GLU A 182 -11.15 10.83 -16.95
N LYS A 183 -11.00 12.05 -17.46
CA LYS A 183 -9.81 12.47 -18.20
C LYS A 183 -9.61 13.96 -18.13
N PHE A 184 -8.35 14.39 -18.18
CA PHE A 184 -7.99 15.80 -18.31
C PHE A 184 -6.68 15.95 -19.06
N GLU A 185 -6.54 17.10 -19.73
CA GLU A 185 -5.34 17.48 -20.45
C GLU A 185 -4.44 18.35 -19.56
N ILE A 186 -3.14 18.04 -19.57
CA ILE A 186 -2.11 18.83 -18.89
C ILE A 186 -1.49 19.78 -19.93
N PRO A 187 -1.56 21.11 -19.74
CA PRO A 187 -0.93 22.07 -20.63
C PRO A 187 0.56 21.82 -20.76
N GLY A 188 1.10 21.99 -21.97
CA GLY A 188 2.53 21.80 -22.27
C GLY A 188 3.47 22.65 -21.41
N GLU A 189 2.96 23.76 -20.85
CA GLU A 189 3.66 24.65 -19.93
C GLU A 189 4.00 23.97 -18.60
N ASN A 190 3.22 22.96 -18.20
CA ASN A 190 3.40 22.23 -16.94
C ASN A 190 4.46 21.12 -17.10
N ILE A 191 5.66 21.55 -17.49
CA ILE A 191 6.79 20.67 -17.88
C ILE A 191 7.14 19.68 -16.77
N ILE A 192 7.06 20.11 -15.50
CA ILE A 192 7.45 19.28 -14.35
C ILE A 192 6.54 18.05 -14.21
N VAL A 193 5.21 18.24 -14.27
CA VAL A 193 4.26 17.12 -14.15
C VAL A 193 4.38 16.20 -15.36
N LEU A 194 4.52 16.76 -16.56
CA LEU A 194 4.70 15.98 -17.79
C LEU A 194 5.97 15.13 -17.74
N GLU A 195 7.10 15.69 -17.32
CA GLU A 195 8.36 14.95 -17.19
C GLU A 195 8.29 13.85 -16.13
N ILE A 196 7.56 14.08 -15.03
CA ILE A 196 7.35 13.05 -14.02
C ILE A 196 6.54 11.90 -14.58
N LEU A 197 5.42 12.18 -15.26
CA LEU A 197 4.63 11.15 -15.92
C LEU A 197 5.47 10.35 -16.92
N ARG A 198 6.27 11.01 -17.77
CA ARG A 198 7.23 10.34 -18.68
C ARG A 198 8.23 9.47 -17.94
N LYS A 199 8.73 9.91 -16.77
CA LYS A 199 9.69 9.15 -15.96
C LYS A 199 9.07 7.94 -15.29
N LEU A 200 7.78 7.97 -14.94
CA LEU A 200 7.08 6.78 -14.41
C LEU A 200 7.07 5.62 -15.41
N ALA A 201 7.17 5.90 -16.71
CA ALA A 201 7.26 4.90 -17.77
C ALA A 201 8.67 4.28 -17.93
N LYS A 202 9.74 4.96 -17.49
CA LYS A 202 11.14 4.54 -17.64
C LYS A 202 11.59 3.59 -16.55
#